data_AF-A0A7U4RQV3-F1
#
_entry.id   AF-A0A7U4RQV3-F1
#
_cell.length_a   1.000
_cell.length_b   1.000
_cell.length_c   1.000
_cell.angle_alpha   90.00
_cell.angle_beta   90.00
_cell.angle_gamma   90.00
#
_symmetry.space_group_name_H-M   'P 1'
#
loop_
_entity.id
_entity.type
_entity.pdbx_description
1 polymer ?
#
loop_
_entity_poly.entity_id
_entity_poly.type
_entity_poly.pdbx_seq_one_letter_code
_entity_poly.pdbx_strand_id
1 'polypeptide(L)'
;MQFIEKVMNIENIELYLIVFLVFFTLWLIRNTVHHYRGEKRKVKNLHRFAREGEREAQHDLAQRYQKGNFVKKNCDRAAFWYHSAALKGDEKAKGHLEKFLQNHQKKKC
;
A
#
# COMPACT_ATOMS: atom_id res chain seq x y z
N MET A 1 11.24 44.28 -23.00
CA MET A 1 11.90 44.38 -21.68
C MET A 1 10.95 44.66 -20.51
N GLN A 2 9.79 45.32 -20.70
CA GLN A 2 8.83 45.59 -19.60
C GLN A 2 8.17 44.35 -18.97
N PHE A 3 8.00 43.26 -19.72
CA PHE A 3 7.44 42.00 -19.19
C PHE A 3 8.35 41.34 -18.15
N ILE A 4 9.67 41.43 -18.35
CA ILE A 4 10.67 40.80 -17.47
C ILE A 4 10.77 41.57 -16.14
N GLU A 5 10.70 42.90 -16.16
CA GLU A 5 10.67 43.72 -14.94
C GLU A 5 9.41 43.46 -14.10
N LYS A 6 8.24 43.32 -14.75
CA LYS A 6 6.99 43.01 -14.05
C LYS A 6 7.00 41.63 -13.39
N VAL A 7 7.69 40.67 -14.02
CA VAL A 7 7.85 39.30 -13.52
C VAL A 7 8.92 39.19 -12.43
N MET A 8 9.97 40.02 -12.48
CA MET A 8 11.02 40.08 -11.45
C MET A 8 10.76 41.13 -10.36
N ASN A 9 9.58 41.76 -10.34
CA ASN A 9 9.26 42.80 -9.35
C ASN A 9 9.11 42.17 -7.96
N ILE A 10 9.95 42.63 -7.02
CA ILE A 10 10.09 42.10 -5.65
C ILE A 10 8.80 42.25 -4.84
N GLU A 11 7.96 43.23 -5.18
CA GLU A 11 6.66 43.49 -4.55
C GLU A 11 5.68 42.32 -4.66
N ASN A 12 5.84 41.44 -5.65
CA ASN A 12 4.94 40.29 -5.88
C ASN A 12 5.54 38.94 -5.48
N ILE A 13 6.71 38.92 -4.82
CA ILE A 13 7.40 37.67 -4.44
C ILE A 13 6.53 36.80 -3.53
N GLU A 14 5.79 37.39 -2.58
CA GLU A 14 4.89 36.64 -1.70
C GLU A 14 3.83 35.85 -2.49
N LEU A 15 3.26 36.46 -3.53
CA LEU A 15 2.28 35.80 -4.39
C LEU A 15 2.89 34.63 -5.17
N TYR A 16 4.10 34.79 -5.71
CA TYR A 16 4.79 33.71 -6.41
C TYR A 16 5.15 32.54 -5.48
N LEU A 17 5.57 32.83 -4.25
CA LEU A 17 5.82 31.80 -3.24
C LEU A 17 4.56 31.03 -2.90
N ILE A 18 3.43 31.71 -2.72
CA ILE A 18 2.13 31.07 -2.45
C ILE A 18 1.73 30.16 -3.62
N VAL A 19 1.81 30.66 -4.85
CA VAL A 19 1.46 29.89 -6.05
C VAL A 19 2.36 28.65 -6.17
N PHE A 20 3.67 28.80 -5.96
CA PHE A 20 4.61 27.67 -5.96
C PHE A 20 4.26 26.64 -4.87
N LEU A 21 3.96 27.06 -3.64
CA LEU A 21 3.57 26.16 -2.56
C LEU A 21 2.25 25.43 -2.86
N VAL A 22 1.28 26.10 -3.48
CA VAL A 22 0.03 25.46 -3.93
C VAL A 22 0.32 24.41 -5.00
N PHE A 23 1.11 24.73 -6.03
CA PHE A 23 1.49 23.75 -7.04
C PHE A 23 2.27 22.59 -6.46
N PHE A 24 3.21 22.86 -5.56
CA PHE A 24 4.02 21.84 -4.90
C PHE A 24 3.17 20.92 -4.02
N THR A 25 2.23 21.47 -3.25
CA THR A 25 1.30 20.68 -2.42
C THR A 25 0.33 19.86 -3.27
N LEU A 26 -0.21 20.42 -4.36
CA LEU A 26 -1.02 19.68 -5.33
C LEU A 26 -0.22 18.54 -5.98
N TRP A 27 1.05 18.78 -6.31
CA TRP A 27 1.96 17.76 -6.82
C TRP A 27 2.21 16.65 -5.78
N LEU A 28 2.45 17.00 -4.52
CA LEU A 28 2.60 16.04 -3.42
C LEU A 28 1.34 15.20 -3.21
N ILE A 29 0.15 15.82 -3.20
CA ILE A 29 -1.12 15.13 -3.09
C ILE A 29 -1.31 14.18 -4.29
N ARG A 30 -1.03 14.64 -5.51
CA ARG A 30 -1.12 13.80 -6.71
C ARG A 30 -0.19 12.60 -6.64
N ASN A 31 1.06 12.80 -6.22
CA ASN A 31 2.05 11.74 -6.11
C ASN A 31 1.65 10.68 -5.05
N THR A 32 1.22 11.13 -3.88
CA THR A 32 0.77 10.25 -2.79
C THR A 32 -0.50 9.47 -3.16
N VAL A 33 -1.47 10.11 -3.82
CA VAL A 33 -2.69 9.46 -4.32
C VAL A 33 -2.35 8.41 -5.38
N HIS A 34 -1.39 8.68 -6.27
CA HIS A 34 -0.95 7.71 -7.27
C HIS A 34 -0.37 6.45 -6.60
N HIS A 35 0.50 6.61 -5.61
CA HIS A 35 1.05 5.50 -4.83
C HIS A 35 -0.05 4.69 -4.13
N TYR A 36 -0.96 5.37 -3.42
CA TYR A 36 -2.06 4.71 -2.72
C TYR A 36 -2.99 3.94 -3.68
N ARG A 37 -3.31 4.53 -4.84
CA ARG A 37 -4.14 3.88 -5.88
C ARG A 37 -3.43 2.67 -6.49
N GLY A 38 -2.12 2.74 -6.68
CA GLY A 38 -1.29 1.64 -7.18
C GLY A 38 -1.37 0.42 -6.28
N GLU A 39 -1.11 0.59 -4.98
CA GLU A 39 -1.16 -0.52 -4.01
C GLU A 39 -2.58 -1.11 -3.86
N LYS A 40 -3.63 -0.27 -3.92
CA LYS A 40 -5.02 -0.76 -3.90
C LYS A 40 -5.34 -1.62 -5.13
N ARG A 41 -4.82 -1.28 -6.31
CA ARG A 41 -4.93 -2.13 -7.51
C ARG A 41 -4.17 -3.44 -7.34
N LYS A 42 -2.95 -3.41 -6.79
CA LYS A 42 -2.16 -4.63 -6.52
C LYS A 42 -2.93 -5.61 -5.63
N VAL A 43 -3.51 -5.12 -4.51
CA VAL A 43 -4.36 -5.94 -3.62
C VAL A 43 -5.57 -6.52 -4.35
N LYS A 44 -6.23 -5.74 -5.22
CA LYS A 44 -7.34 -6.24 -6.03
C LYS A 44 -6.90 -7.39 -6.94
N ASN A 45 -5.73 -7.28 -7.57
CA ASN A 45 -5.19 -8.34 -8.41
C ASN A 45 -4.77 -9.57 -7.59
N LEU A 46 -4.16 -9.37 -6.42
CA LEU A 46 -3.86 -10.46 -5.48
C LEU A 46 -5.12 -11.26 -5.11
N HIS A 47 -6.25 -10.59 -4.87
CA HIS A 47 -7.53 -11.28 -4.64
C HIS A 47 -7.96 -12.16 -5.81
N ARG A 48 -7.70 -11.73 -7.05
CA ARG A 48 -8.03 -12.51 -8.24
C ARG A 48 -7.11 -13.72 -8.35
N PHE A 49 -5.80 -13.50 -8.32
CA PHE A 49 -4.81 -14.58 -8.44
C PHE A 49 -4.88 -15.59 -7.29
N ALA A 50 -5.15 -15.13 -6.07
CA ALA A 50 -5.34 -16.01 -4.92
C ALA A 50 -6.55 -16.95 -5.09
N ARG A 51 -7.62 -16.48 -5.75
CA ARG A 51 -8.80 -17.30 -6.10
C ARG A 51 -8.51 -18.26 -7.25
N GLU A 52 -7.71 -17.85 -8.22
CA GLU A 52 -7.20 -18.72 -9.30
C GLU A 52 -6.21 -19.77 -8.75
N GLY A 53 -5.78 -19.63 -7.49
CA GLY A 53 -4.98 -20.60 -6.78
C GLY A 53 -3.48 -20.35 -6.90
N GLU A 54 -3.06 -19.18 -7.35
CA GLU A 54 -1.66 -18.83 -7.42
C GLU A 54 -1.07 -18.73 -6.00
N ARG A 55 -0.11 -19.61 -5.71
CA ARG A 55 0.50 -19.79 -4.40
C ARG A 55 1.12 -18.49 -3.86
N GLU A 56 1.85 -17.77 -4.72
CA GLU A 56 2.51 -16.51 -4.36
C GLU A 56 1.49 -15.42 -4.03
N ALA A 57 0.42 -15.33 -4.82
CA ALA A 57 -0.65 -14.37 -4.55
C ALA A 57 -1.40 -14.67 -3.24
N GLN A 58 -1.59 -15.95 -2.90
CA GLN A 58 -2.18 -16.36 -1.62
C GLN A 58 -1.28 -15.95 -0.44
N HIS A 59 0.04 -16.17 -0.56
CA HIS A 59 1.01 -15.71 0.44
C HIS A 59 0.96 -14.19 0.63
N ASP A 60 1.07 -13.45 -0.46
CA ASP A 60 1.13 -11.98 -0.41
C ASP A 60 -0.17 -11.40 0.15
N LEU A 61 -1.32 -11.97 -0.23
CA LEU A 61 -2.60 -11.56 0.29
C LEU A 61 -2.71 -11.83 1.80
N ALA A 62 -2.19 -12.96 2.27
CA ALA A 62 -2.14 -13.28 3.69
C ALA A 62 -1.32 -12.25 4.49
N GLN A 63 -0.14 -11.86 3.97
CA GLN A 63 0.69 -10.80 4.57
C GLN A 63 -0.05 -9.45 4.64
N ARG A 64 -0.78 -9.09 3.58
CA ARG A 64 -1.57 -7.85 3.54
C ARG A 64 -2.66 -7.86 4.62
N TYR A 65 -3.37 -8.97 4.79
CA TYR A 65 -4.37 -9.15 5.84
C TYR A 65 -3.78 -9.15 7.26
N GLN A 66 -2.60 -9.73 7.43
CA GLN A 66 -1.90 -9.73 8.71
C GLN A 66 -1.49 -8.31 9.14
N LYS A 67 -0.96 -7.51 8.21
CA LYS A 67 -0.48 -6.14 8.48
C LYS A 67 -1.58 -5.09 8.42
N GLY A 68 -2.68 -5.34 7.71
CA GLY A 68 -3.69 -4.33 7.40
C GLY A 68 -3.27 -3.37 6.28
N ASN A 69 -2.36 -3.79 5.39
CA ASN A 69 -1.83 -2.94 4.33
C ASN A 69 -2.82 -2.89 3.16
N PHE A 70 -3.52 -1.77 3.00
CA PHE A 70 -4.54 -1.54 1.96
C PHE A 70 -5.74 -2.51 2.00
N VAL A 71 -5.85 -3.30 3.07
CA VAL A 71 -6.98 -4.15 3.45
C VAL A 71 -7.25 -4.01 4.93
N LYS A 72 -8.47 -4.29 5.39
CA LYS A 72 -8.74 -4.35 6.84
C LYS A 72 -7.93 -5.49 7.44
N LYS A 73 -7.15 -5.20 8.50
CA LYS A 73 -6.42 -6.23 9.25
C LYS A 73 -7.39 -7.32 9.68
N ASN A 74 -7.11 -8.56 9.30
CA ASN A 74 -7.94 -9.71 9.65
C ASN A 74 -7.07 -10.95 9.74
N CYS A 75 -7.04 -11.50 10.94
CA CYS A 75 -6.10 -12.54 11.30
C CYS A 75 -6.55 -13.93 10.85
N ASP A 76 -7.84 -14.20 10.94
CA ASP A 76 -8.43 -15.45 10.43
C ASP A 76 -8.25 -15.57 8.91
N ARG A 77 -8.46 -14.47 8.18
CA ARG A 77 -8.23 -14.43 6.72
C ARG A 77 -6.75 -14.60 6.37
N ALA A 78 -5.84 -14.00 7.15
CA ALA A 78 -4.41 -14.21 6.93
C ALA A 78 -4.04 -15.69 7.10
N ALA A 79 -4.49 -16.33 8.18
CA ALA A 79 -4.26 -17.76 8.42
C ALA A 79 -4.83 -18.64 7.31
N PHE A 80 -6.06 -18.35 6.87
CA PHE A 80 -6.70 -19.06 5.76
C PHE A 80 -5.85 -19.04 4.49
N TRP A 81 -5.41 -17.85 4.05
CA TRP A 81 -4.62 -17.73 2.83
C TRP A 81 -3.21 -18.30 2.97
N TYR A 82 -2.57 -18.16 4.14
CA TYR A 82 -1.28 -18.83 4.40
C TYR A 82 -1.42 -20.35 4.36
N HIS A 83 -2.50 -20.90 4.92
CA HIS A 83 -2.78 -22.33 4.88
C HIS A 83 -2.99 -22.80 3.43
N SER A 84 -3.78 -22.08 2.63
CA SER A 84 -3.92 -22.40 1.20
C SER A 84 -2.59 -22.39 0.44
N ALA A 85 -1.73 -21.40 0.68
CA ALA A 85 -0.41 -21.32 0.06
C ALA A 85 0.52 -22.45 0.54
N ALA A 86 0.51 -22.77 1.83
CA ALA A 86 1.29 -23.85 2.43
C ALA A 86 0.92 -25.22 1.86
N LEU A 87 -0.38 -25.48 1.63
CA LEU A 87 -0.85 -26.70 0.97
C LEU A 87 -0.32 -26.87 -0.46
N LYS A 88 0.03 -25.76 -1.12
CA LYS A 88 0.64 -25.75 -2.46
C LYS A 88 2.17 -25.77 -2.43
N GLY A 89 2.79 -26.07 -1.28
CA GLY A 89 4.25 -26.13 -1.12
C GLY A 89 4.92 -24.77 -0.95
N ASP A 90 4.22 -23.76 -0.43
CA ASP A 90 4.88 -22.53 0.01
C ASP A 90 5.45 -22.69 1.41
N GLU A 91 6.73 -23.03 1.49
CA GLU A 91 7.45 -23.16 2.76
C GLU A 91 7.48 -21.83 3.55
N LYS A 92 7.51 -20.69 2.87
CA LYS A 92 7.47 -19.39 3.56
C LYS A 92 6.08 -19.16 4.16
N ALA A 93 5.01 -19.49 3.44
CA ALA A 93 3.65 -19.40 3.97
C ALA A 93 3.44 -20.36 5.15
N LYS A 94 4.01 -21.56 5.09
CA LYS A 94 3.99 -22.53 6.20
C LYS A 94 4.69 -21.96 7.44
N GLY A 95 5.90 -21.42 7.30
CA GLY A 95 6.60 -20.79 8.41
C GLY A 95 5.86 -19.57 8.98
N HIS A 96 5.17 -18.79 8.15
CA HIS A 96 4.32 -17.70 8.61
C HIS A 96 3.06 -18.21 9.33
N LEU A 97 2.42 -19.27 8.84
CA LEU A 97 1.27 -19.91 9.48
C LEU A 97 1.63 -20.48 10.85
N GLU A 98 2.77 -21.17 10.97
CA GLU A 98 3.25 -21.72 12.23
C GLU A 98 3.47 -20.61 13.27
N LYS A 99 4.15 -19.52 12.89
CA LYS A 99 4.29 -18.33 13.74
C LYS A 99 2.93 -17.72 14.10
N PHE A 100 1.98 -17.76 13.17
CA PHE A 100 0.65 -17.23 13.38
C PHE A 100 -0.12 -18.01 14.44
N LEU A 101 -0.13 -19.34 14.34
CA LEU A 101 -0.78 -20.24 15.29
C LEU A 101 -0.15 -20.15 16.69
N GLN A 102 1.19 -20.07 16.76
CA GLN A 102 1.91 -19.85 18.01
C GLN A 102 1.55 -18.50 18.65
N ASN A 103 1.41 -17.43 17.85
CA ASN A 103 1.04 -16.11 18.34
C ASN A 103 -0.47 -15.98 18.65
N HIS A 104 -1.34 -16.78 18.02
CA HIS A 104 -2.77 -16.81 18.30
C HIS A 104 -3.06 -17.31 19.71
N GLN A 105 -2.28 -18.28 20.22
CA GLN A 105 -2.33 -18.70 21.62
C GLN A 105 -1.96 -17.55 22.59
N LYS A 106 -1.34 -16.47 22.09
CA LYS A 106 -0.92 -15.28 22.86
C LYS A 106 -1.77 -14.02 22.61
N LYS A 107 -2.94 -14.13 21.96
CA LYS A 107 -3.90 -13.03 21.72
C LYS A 107 -3.26 -11.73 21.18
N LYS A 108 -2.38 -11.82 20.18
CA LYS A 108 -1.74 -10.63 19.55
C LYS A 108 -2.13 -10.44 18.08
N CYS A 109 -3.42 -10.59 17.83
CA CYS A 109 -4.11 -9.89 16.76
C CYS A 109 -5.22 -9.07 17.39
#